data_AF-A0A0K6FZ38-F1
#
_entry.id   AF-A0A0K6FZ38-F1
#
_cell.length_a   1.000
_cell.length_b   1.000
_cell.length_c   1.000
_cell.angle_alpha   90.00
_cell.angle_beta   90.00
_cell.angle_gamma   90.00
#
_symmetry.space_group_name_H-M   'P 1'
#
loop_
_entity.id
_entity.type
_entity.pdbx_description
1 polymer ?
#
loop_
_entity_poly.entity_id
_entity_poly.type
_entity_poly.pdbx_seq_one_letter_code
_entity_poly.pdbx_strand_id
1 'polypeptide(L)'
;MDHITQTFLPPNDDNDSTYSRVPSPGLSVKSHASTESAIRSLSTTQFSVTVSCVPTEVKASLTRVAPDGECCLTTRAEGQLECTHLIACSTDAEIQQALEAAWGIEAEEFDFHAVQNIFWSRVDMRIAFDTYRWLLLPTEKDLQAAIDFSNRRASQDTPSHFDTVYSNKTWKYHFLSLDYKSVIIRYSDYPNSFTIHESPYADLGPVESHLHPFYVIYNAGEKVHNIKDPE
;
A
#
# COMPACT_ATOMS: atom_id res chain seq x y z
N MET A 1 -49.73 -33.75 12.38
CA MET A 1 -49.87 -32.35 11.96
C MET A 1 -48.50 -31.93 11.50
N ASP A 2 -48.33 -32.08 10.20
CA ASP A 2 -47.11 -31.91 9.45
C ASP A 2 -46.78 -30.43 9.23
N HIS A 3 -45.52 -30.23 8.79
CA HIS A 3 -44.98 -29.12 7.99
C HIS A 3 -44.34 -27.94 8.75
N ILE A 4 -43.17 -27.41 8.38
CA ILE A 4 -42.16 -27.70 7.34
C ILE A 4 -40.86 -27.03 7.82
N THR A 5 -39.74 -27.76 7.75
CA THR A 5 -38.37 -27.23 7.87
C THR A 5 -38.00 -26.55 6.54
N GLN A 6 -37.71 -25.25 6.56
CA GLN A 6 -37.16 -24.55 5.38
C GLN A 6 -35.64 -24.71 5.36
N THR A 7 -35.19 -25.60 4.48
CA THR A 7 -33.82 -25.70 4.00
C THR A 7 -33.57 -24.58 2.99
N PHE A 8 -32.69 -23.64 3.30
CA PHE A 8 -32.18 -22.70 2.30
C PHE A 8 -31.05 -23.38 1.51
N LEU A 9 -31.28 -23.57 0.22
CA LEU A 9 -30.27 -23.95 -0.77
C LEU A 9 -29.38 -22.73 -1.09
N PRO A 10 -28.11 -22.96 -1.49
CA PRO A 10 -27.20 -21.88 -1.89
C PRO A 10 -27.64 -21.25 -3.23
N PRO A 11 -27.41 -19.94 -3.44
CA PRO A 11 -27.66 -19.33 -4.74
C PRO A 11 -26.64 -19.82 -5.76
N ASN A 12 -27.15 -20.17 -6.94
CA ASN A 12 -26.43 -20.66 -8.10
C ASN A 12 -25.30 -19.73 -8.56
N ASP A 13 -24.19 -20.35 -8.92
CA ASP A 13 -23.27 -19.89 -9.95
C ASP A 13 -24.04 -19.62 -11.25
N ASP A 14 -23.99 -18.38 -11.72
CA ASP A 14 -24.17 -18.05 -13.13
C ASP A 14 -23.01 -17.16 -13.58
N ASN A 15 -22.28 -17.73 -14.54
CA ASN A 15 -21.09 -17.26 -15.20
C ASN A 15 -21.42 -16.07 -16.13
N ASP A 16 -20.69 -14.95 -16.03
CA ASP A 16 -20.63 -13.96 -17.13
C ASP A 16 -19.16 -13.76 -17.55
N SER A 17 -18.78 -14.54 -18.55
CA SER A 17 -17.49 -14.52 -19.22
C SER A 17 -17.56 -13.59 -20.44
N THR A 18 -17.35 -12.29 -20.25
CA THR A 18 -17.18 -11.38 -21.40
C THR A 18 -16.23 -10.21 -21.14
N TYR A 19 -14.93 -10.48 -20.99
CA TYR A 19 -13.89 -9.46 -21.19
C TYR A 19 -13.12 -9.74 -22.48
N SER A 20 -13.45 -8.99 -23.53
CA SER A 20 -12.77 -9.05 -24.82
C SER A 20 -11.50 -8.19 -24.78
N ARG A 21 -10.37 -8.85 -25.03
CA ARG A 21 -9.05 -8.29 -25.31
C ARG A 21 -9.12 -7.36 -26.53
N VAL A 22 -8.79 -6.08 -26.37
CA VAL A 22 -8.62 -5.14 -27.50
C VAL A 22 -7.13 -5.04 -27.84
N PRO A 23 -6.70 -5.19 -29.11
CA PRO A 23 -5.30 -5.08 -29.52
C PRO A 23 -4.86 -3.61 -29.70
N SER A 24 -3.62 -3.33 -29.31
CA SER A 24 -2.92 -2.06 -29.58
C SER A 24 -2.70 -1.83 -31.08
N PRO A 25 -2.96 -0.63 -31.61
CA PRO A 25 -2.45 -0.21 -32.91
C PRO A 25 -1.11 0.51 -32.74
N GLY A 26 -0.08 -0.03 -33.39
CA GLY A 26 1.17 0.68 -33.62
C GLY A 26 0.96 1.88 -34.54
N LEU A 27 1.68 2.96 -34.28
CA LEU A 27 1.90 4.03 -35.25
C LEU A 27 3.31 4.59 -35.08
N SER A 28 4.14 4.23 -36.06
CA SER A 28 5.43 4.81 -36.37
C SER A 28 5.23 6.22 -36.95
N VAL A 29 5.86 7.23 -36.36
CA VAL A 29 6.18 8.49 -37.04
C VAL A 29 7.59 8.93 -36.64
N LYS A 30 8.49 8.94 -37.63
CA LYS A 30 9.78 9.64 -37.60
C LYS A 30 9.54 11.09 -38.03
N SER A 31 10.15 12.05 -37.35
CA SER A 31 10.50 13.34 -37.96
C SER A 31 11.73 13.95 -37.31
N HIS A 32 12.46 14.68 -38.15
CA HIS A 32 13.86 15.06 -38.04
C HIS A 32 14.14 16.26 -37.14
N ALA A 33 15.43 16.36 -36.80
CA ALA A 33 16.12 17.43 -36.07
C ALA A 33 15.92 18.85 -36.65
N SER A 34 16.07 19.85 -35.79
CA SER A 34 16.81 21.08 -36.10
C SER A 34 17.24 21.81 -34.83
N THR A 35 18.40 22.45 -34.96
CA THR A 35 19.31 22.94 -33.93
C THR A 35 18.99 24.36 -33.46
N GLU A 36 19.50 24.66 -32.26
CA GLU A 36 20.21 25.91 -31.90
C GLU A 36 19.49 26.90 -30.93
N SER A 37 20.05 27.02 -29.73
CA SER A 37 20.65 28.25 -29.18
C SER A 37 20.57 28.31 -27.64
N ALA A 38 21.68 28.75 -27.05
CA ALA A 38 22.04 28.63 -25.65
C ALA A 38 21.55 29.80 -24.79
N ILE A 39 21.13 29.52 -23.55
CA ILE A 39 21.31 30.44 -22.42
C ILE A 39 21.68 29.63 -21.16
N ARG A 40 22.89 29.86 -20.66
CA ARG A 40 23.36 29.47 -19.31
C ARG A 40 22.51 30.15 -18.25
N SER A 41 22.04 29.41 -17.24
CA SER A 41 21.76 29.95 -15.89
C SER A 41 21.67 28.85 -14.84
N LEU A 42 22.66 28.86 -13.94
CA LEU A 42 22.63 28.56 -12.50
C LEU A 42 21.95 27.26 -12.01
N SER A 43 22.82 26.34 -11.60
CA SER A 43 22.58 25.15 -10.78
C SER A 43 21.79 25.50 -9.52
N THR A 44 20.49 25.19 -9.54
CA THR A 44 19.66 25.02 -8.34
C THR A 44 19.44 23.53 -8.19
N THR A 45 19.83 23.00 -7.03
CA THR A 45 19.64 21.60 -6.64
C THR A 45 18.20 21.18 -6.91
N GLN A 46 17.99 20.39 -7.96
CA GLN A 46 16.71 19.80 -8.28
C GLN A 46 16.45 18.72 -7.23
N PHE A 47 15.75 19.09 -6.15
CA PHE A 47 14.90 18.11 -5.49
C PHE A 47 13.93 17.63 -6.56
N SER A 48 14.13 16.40 -7.02
CA SER A 48 13.24 15.75 -7.96
C SER A 48 11.89 15.63 -7.27
N VAL A 49 11.01 16.60 -7.53
CA VAL A 49 9.59 16.48 -7.23
C VAL A 49 9.10 15.40 -8.16
N THR A 50 9.16 14.16 -7.67
CA THR A 50 8.61 13.01 -8.36
C THR A 50 7.10 13.23 -8.45
N VAL A 51 6.68 13.73 -9.62
CA VAL A 51 5.29 13.63 -10.06
C VAL A 51 4.87 12.20 -9.81
N SER A 52 3.90 12.01 -8.91
CA SER A 52 3.46 10.70 -8.44
C SER A 52 3.25 9.76 -9.64
N CYS A 53 4.11 8.74 -9.73
CA CYS A 53 4.13 7.75 -10.82
C CYS A 53 2.87 6.85 -10.83
N VAL A 54 2.00 7.01 -9.84
CA VAL A 54 0.78 6.22 -9.69
C VAL A 54 -0.28 6.72 -10.68
N PRO A 55 -0.83 5.83 -11.53
CA PRO A 55 -1.88 6.18 -12.49
C PRO A 55 -3.11 6.80 -11.83
N THR A 56 -3.79 7.71 -12.53
CA THR A 56 -4.99 8.40 -12.02
C THR A 56 -6.11 7.43 -11.62
N GLU A 57 -6.27 6.34 -12.36
CA GLU A 57 -7.26 5.29 -12.07
C GLU A 57 -6.97 4.54 -10.77
N VAL A 58 -5.68 4.33 -10.46
CA VAL A 58 -5.23 3.73 -9.20
C VAL A 58 -5.49 4.70 -8.05
N LYS A 59 -5.23 6.00 -8.23
CA LYS A 59 -5.56 7.04 -7.23
C LYS A 59 -7.05 7.09 -6.91
N ALA A 60 -7.90 7.05 -7.94
CA ALA A 60 -9.35 7.01 -7.75
C ALA A 60 -9.80 5.74 -7.00
N SER A 61 -9.21 4.59 -7.35
CA SER A 61 -9.49 3.31 -6.67
C SER A 61 -9.01 3.33 -5.22
N LEU A 62 -7.83 3.88 -4.97
CA LEU A 62 -7.25 4.11 -3.64
C LEU A 62 -8.18 4.94 -2.77
N THR A 63 -8.62 6.11 -3.26
CA THR A 63 -9.57 6.97 -2.55
C THR A 63 -10.88 6.24 -2.22
N ARG A 64 -11.34 5.32 -3.08
CA ARG A 64 -12.56 4.53 -2.82
C ARG A 64 -12.36 3.47 -1.74
N VAL A 65 -11.19 2.84 -1.65
CA VAL A 65 -10.94 1.74 -0.69
C VAL A 65 -10.37 2.22 0.64
N ALA A 66 -9.74 3.41 0.67
CA ALA A 66 -9.20 3.98 1.89
C ALA A 66 -10.34 4.33 2.87
N PRO A 67 -10.23 3.93 4.15
CA PRO A 67 -11.29 4.17 5.14
C PRO A 67 -11.67 5.65 5.29
N ASP A 68 -10.65 6.52 5.24
CA ASP A 68 -10.79 7.97 5.40
C ASP A 68 -10.78 8.70 4.03
N GLY A 69 -10.90 7.96 2.91
CA GLY A 69 -10.86 8.53 1.57
C GLY A 69 -9.49 9.14 1.19
N GLU A 70 -9.50 10.28 0.50
CA GLU A 70 -8.30 11.04 0.12
C GLU A 70 -7.80 11.90 1.30
N CYS A 71 -7.43 11.22 2.38
CA CYS A 71 -6.87 11.82 3.58
C CYS A 71 -5.54 11.17 3.92
N CYS A 72 -4.63 11.92 4.56
CA CYS A 72 -3.40 11.34 5.07
C CYS A 72 -3.69 10.25 6.10
N LEU A 73 -3.13 9.05 5.91
CA LEU A 73 -3.41 7.87 6.71
C LEU A 73 -3.22 8.08 8.23
N THR A 74 -2.22 8.87 8.63
CA THR A 74 -1.86 9.07 10.04
C THR A 74 -2.55 10.27 10.69
N THR A 75 -2.74 11.36 9.92
CA THR A 75 -3.25 12.64 10.43
C THR A 75 -4.72 12.85 10.11
N ARG A 76 -5.30 12.07 9.18
CA ARG A 76 -6.63 12.30 8.58
C ARG A 76 -6.80 13.70 8.00
N ALA A 77 -5.70 14.39 7.70
CA ALA A 77 -5.72 15.70 7.09
C ALA A 77 -5.88 15.57 5.57
N GLU A 78 -6.73 16.41 5.01
CA GLU A 78 -6.84 16.66 3.57
C GLU A 78 -5.73 17.60 3.09
N GLY A 79 -5.61 17.79 1.77
CA GLY A 79 -4.76 18.82 1.15
C GLY A 79 -3.71 18.25 0.21
N GLN A 80 -2.45 18.68 0.36
CA GLN A 80 -1.35 18.20 -0.49
C GLN A 80 -0.92 16.79 -0.06
N LEU A 81 -1.53 15.81 -0.71
CA LEU A 81 -1.28 14.38 -0.47
C LEU A 81 -0.55 13.74 -1.64
N GLU A 82 0.26 12.74 -1.32
CA GLU A 82 0.98 11.91 -2.27
C GLU A 82 0.75 10.43 -1.97
N CYS A 83 0.81 9.61 -3.01
CA CYS A 83 0.79 8.16 -2.88
C CYS A 83 2.14 7.68 -2.35
N THR A 84 2.11 6.92 -1.26
CA THR A 84 3.27 6.27 -0.66
C THR A 84 3.11 4.76 -0.82
N HIS A 85 4.15 4.09 -1.31
CA HIS A 85 4.18 2.64 -1.47
C HIS A 85 4.77 1.99 -0.21
N LEU A 86 4.24 0.84 0.21
CA LEU A 86 4.87 0.00 1.23
C LEU A 86 6.07 -0.75 0.65
N ILE A 87 5.93 -1.26 -0.58
CA ILE A 87 6.99 -1.86 -1.39
C ILE A 87 7.22 -0.98 -2.61
N ALA A 88 8.42 -0.42 -2.71
CA ALA A 88 8.76 0.54 -3.75
C ALA A 88 8.80 -0.11 -5.14
N CYS A 89 8.41 0.64 -6.17
CA CYS A 89 8.52 0.19 -7.57
C CYS A 89 9.98 -0.03 -8.03
N SER A 90 10.96 0.40 -7.24
CA SER A 90 12.39 0.21 -7.48
C SER A 90 12.96 -1.04 -6.80
N THR A 91 12.13 -1.89 -6.20
CA THR A 91 12.57 -3.16 -5.60
C THR A 91 13.23 -4.06 -6.65
N ASP A 92 14.35 -4.66 -6.29
CA ASP A 92 15.12 -5.54 -7.19
C ASP A 92 14.31 -6.77 -7.63
N ALA A 93 14.55 -7.22 -8.86
CA ALA A 93 13.84 -8.35 -9.45
C ALA A 93 14.00 -9.66 -8.66
N GLU A 94 15.17 -9.86 -8.04
CA GLU A 94 15.40 -11.03 -7.17
C GLU A 94 14.52 -10.99 -5.91
N ILE A 95 14.35 -9.81 -5.32
CA ILE A 95 13.47 -9.60 -4.18
C ILE A 95 12.01 -9.76 -4.60
N GLN A 96 11.62 -9.22 -5.76
CA GLN A 96 10.28 -9.38 -6.31
C GLN A 96 9.94 -10.87 -6.50
N GLN A 97 10.82 -11.66 -7.13
CA GLN A 97 10.61 -13.10 -7.30
C GLN A 97 10.50 -13.84 -5.96
N ALA A 98 11.31 -13.44 -4.97
CA ALA A 98 11.22 -14.02 -3.63
C ALA A 98 9.86 -13.72 -2.96
N LEU A 99 9.32 -12.51 -3.14
CA LEU A 99 8.00 -12.13 -2.64
C LEU A 99 6.89 -12.90 -3.35
N GLU A 100 6.95 -13.01 -4.67
CA GLU A 100 5.97 -13.78 -5.47
C GLU A 100 5.91 -15.23 -4.99
N ALA A 101 7.06 -15.89 -4.86
CA ALA A 101 7.17 -17.25 -4.36
C ALA A 101 6.66 -17.40 -2.92
N ALA A 102 7.05 -16.48 -2.03
CA ALA A 102 6.68 -16.50 -0.62
C ALA A 102 5.18 -16.30 -0.40
N TRP A 103 4.52 -15.50 -1.25
CA TRP A 103 3.12 -15.09 -1.08
C TRP A 103 2.15 -15.81 -2.00
N GLY A 104 2.67 -16.58 -2.97
CA GLY A 104 1.87 -17.35 -3.93
C GLY A 104 1.21 -16.52 -4.98
N ILE A 105 1.90 -15.45 -5.35
CA ILE A 105 1.65 -14.73 -6.58
C ILE A 105 2.33 -15.53 -7.68
N GLU A 106 1.70 -15.62 -8.85
CA GLU A 106 2.35 -16.24 -10.00
C GLU A 106 3.57 -15.39 -10.42
N ALA A 107 4.55 -16.04 -11.06
CA ALA A 107 5.77 -15.35 -11.45
C ALA A 107 5.46 -14.19 -12.40
N GLU A 108 6.09 -13.04 -12.17
CA GLU A 108 5.89 -11.80 -12.94
C GLU A 108 4.51 -11.14 -12.79
N GLU A 109 3.68 -11.57 -11.83
CA GLU A 109 2.36 -11.00 -11.57
C GLU A 109 2.32 -10.04 -10.36
N PHE A 110 3.47 -9.70 -9.75
CA PHE A 110 3.49 -8.75 -8.66
C PHE A 110 3.09 -7.34 -9.11
N ASP A 111 1.92 -6.87 -8.67
CA ASP A 111 1.45 -5.51 -8.94
C ASP A 111 1.93 -4.52 -7.86
N PHE A 112 2.94 -3.71 -8.19
CA PHE A 112 3.40 -2.62 -7.32
C PHE A 112 2.33 -1.55 -7.11
N HIS A 113 1.40 -1.39 -8.05
CA HIS A 113 0.32 -0.42 -7.99
C HIS A 113 -0.99 -0.99 -7.42
N ALA A 114 -0.93 -2.20 -6.83
CA ALA A 114 -2.03 -2.73 -6.05
C ALA A 114 -2.44 -1.72 -4.98
N VAL A 115 -3.74 -1.42 -4.90
CA VAL A 115 -4.24 -0.44 -3.93
C VAL A 115 -3.89 -0.83 -2.49
N GLN A 116 -3.74 -2.12 -2.22
CA GLN A 116 -3.34 -2.64 -0.91
C GLN A 116 -1.85 -2.40 -0.56
N ASN A 117 -1.02 -1.96 -1.53
CA ASN A 117 0.38 -1.58 -1.36
C ASN A 117 0.58 -0.06 -1.26
N ILE A 118 -0.46 0.76 -1.47
CA ILE A 118 -0.36 2.21 -1.58
C ILE A 118 -1.26 2.90 -0.56
N PHE A 119 -0.82 4.00 0.04
CA PHE A 119 -1.67 4.86 0.86
C PHE A 119 -1.43 6.35 0.63
N TRP A 120 -2.42 7.16 1.00
CA TRP A 120 -2.32 8.61 1.00
C TRP A 120 -1.50 9.12 2.19
N SER A 121 -0.51 9.94 1.91
CA SER A 121 0.36 10.53 2.92
C SER A 121 0.62 12.00 2.62
N ARG A 122 0.78 12.81 3.67
CA ARG A 122 1.36 14.14 3.50
C ARG A 122 2.83 14.01 3.10
N VAL A 123 3.34 14.98 2.36
CA VAL A 123 4.73 14.97 1.86
C VAL A 123 5.76 14.77 2.98
N ASP A 124 5.59 15.45 4.12
CA ASP A 124 6.50 15.30 5.26
C ASP A 124 6.41 13.93 5.93
N MET A 125 5.21 13.35 5.98
CA MET A 125 4.98 11.99 6.50
C MET A 125 5.59 10.94 5.56
N ARG A 126 5.47 11.12 4.24
CA ARG A 126 6.09 10.25 3.22
C ARG A 126 7.61 10.28 3.34
N ILE A 127 8.22 11.47 3.38
CA ILE A 127 9.68 11.60 3.54
C ILE A 127 10.15 10.89 4.81
N ALA A 128 9.43 11.07 5.92
CA ALA A 128 9.75 10.39 7.17
C ALA A 128 9.54 8.86 7.11
N PHE A 129 8.60 8.39 6.30
CA PHE A 129 8.34 6.97 6.08
C PHE A 129 9.46 6.32 5.25
N ASP A 130 9.83 6.97 4.15
CA ASP A 130 10.87 6.52 3.21
C ASP A 130 12.27 6.57 3.83
N THR A 131 12.49 7.46 4.80
CA THR A 131 13.74 7.58 5.58
C THR A 131 13.73 6.77 6.89
N TYR A 132 12.82 5.79 7.00
CA TYR A 132 12.75 4.82 8.10
C TYR A 132 12.56 5.43 9.49
N ARG A 133 11.92 6.60 9.61
CA ARG A 133 11.70 7.25 10.91
C ARG A 133 10.46 6.73 11.64
N TRP A 134 9.55 6.08 10.91
CA TRP A 134 8.37 5.43 11.47
C TRP A 134 7.89 4.28 10.59
N LEU A 135 7.08 3.39 11.17
CA LEU A 135 6.46 2.27 10.48
C LEU A 135 5.06 1.97 11.01
N LEU A 136 4.32 1.17 10.25
CA LEU A 136 3.08 0.55 10.68
C LEU A 136 3.37 -0.89 11.09
N LEU A 137 2.77 -1.34 12.19
CA LEU A 137 2.83 -2.73 12.62
C LEU A 137 1.40 -3.28 12.72
N PRO A 138 1.07 -4.43 12.11
CA PRO A 138 -0.25 -5.03 12.28
C PRO A 138 -0.51 -5.39 13.74
N THR A 139 -1.78 -5.65 14.07
CA THR A 139 -2.10 -6.20 15.40
C THR A 139 -1.43 -7.55 15.61
N GLU A 140 -1.19 -7.94 16.86
CA GLU A 140 -0.63 -9.25 17.20
C GLU A 140 -1.44 -10.40 16.59
N LYS A 141 -2.77 -10.28 16.58
CA LYS A 141 -3.67 -11.25 15.94
C LYS A 141 -3.39 -11.41 14.45
N ASP A 142 -3.22 -10.30 13.73
CA ASP A 142 -3.02 -10.32 12.28
C ASP A 142 -1.61 -10.77 11.90
N LEU A 143 -0.61 -10.41 12.73
CA LEU A 143 0.75 -10.94 12.66
C LEU A 143 0.78 -12.46 12.86
N GLN A 144 0.10 -12.98 13.88
CA GLN A 144 0.04 -14.41 14.14
C GLN A 144 -0.64 -15.16 12.99
N ALA A 145 -1.73 -14.60 12.45
CA ALA A 145 -2.37 -15.18 11.28
C ALA A 145 -1.43 -15.23 10.06
N ALA A 146 -0.57 -14.22 9.87
CA ALA A 146 0.38 -14.18 8.77
C ALA A 146 1.48 -15.23 8.96
N ILE A 147 1.95 -15.43 10.20
CA ILE A 147 2.87 -16.51 10.55
C ILE A 147 2.23 -17.88 10.29
N ASP A 148 0.98 -18.08 10.71
CA ASP A 148 0.24 -19.33 10.51
C ASP A 148 0.00 -19.62 9.03
N PHE A 149 -0.25 -18.59 8.21
CA PHE A 149 -0.31 -18.71 6.76
C PHE A 149 1.03 -19.18 6.19
N SER A 150 2.13 -18.49 6.52
CA SER A 150 3.47 -18.82 6.03
C SER A 150 3.89 -20.24 6.42
N ASN A 151 3.60 -20.68 7.65
CA ASN A 151 3.90 -22.03 8.12
C ASN A 151 3.10 -23.10 7.38
N ARG A 152 1.79 -22.87 7.14
CA ARG A 152 0.94 -23.79 6.38
C ARG A 152 1.42 -23.92 4.94
N ARG A 153 1.75 -22.79 4.31
CA ARG A 153 2.28 -22.75 2.95
C ARG A 153 3.61 -23.51 2.83
N ALA A 154 4.54 -23.31 3.77
CA ALA A 154 5.80 -24.05 3.80
C ALA A 154 5.61 -25.58 3.97
N SER A 155 4.43 -26.01 4.44
CA SER A 155 4.09 -27.42 4.71
C SER A 155 3.20 -28.05 3.63
N GLN A 156 2.73 -27.30 2.63
CA GLN A 156 1.77 -27.76 1.61
C GLN A 156 2.28 -27.50 0.19
N ASP A 157 2.05 -28.44 -0.73
CA ASP A 157 2.42 -28.32 -2.16
C ASP A 157 1.49 -27.40 -2.98
N THR A 158 0.43 -26.85 -2.38
CA THR A 158 -0.55 -26.04 -3.11
C THR A 158 -0.35 -24.54 -2.87
N PRO A 159 -0.23 -23.72 -3.93
CA PRO A 159 -0.09 -22.28 -3.81
C PRO A 159 -1.44 -21.67 -3.40
N SER A 160 -1.65 -21.40 -2.12
CA SER A 160 -2.71 -20.50 -1.70
C SER A 160 -2.21 -19.06 -1.83
N HIS A 161 -2.81 -18.27 -2.72
CA HIS A 161 -2.50 -16.84 -2.83
C HIS A 161 -2.83 -16.13 -1.51
N PHE A 162 -2.00 -15.18 -1.08
CA PHE A 162 -2.17 -14.52 0.22
C PHE A 162 -3.56 -13.86 0.38
N ASP A 163 -4.14 -13.31 -0.70
CA ASP A 163 -5.49 -12.73 -0.69
C ASP A 163 -6.61 -13.73 -0.34
N THR A 164 -6.40 -15.04 -0.53
CA THR A 164 -7.44 -16.05 -0.23
C THR A 164 -7.76 -16.15 1.27
N VAL A 165 -6.85 -15.72 2.14
CA VAL A 165 -7.02 -15.74 3.59
C VAL A 165 -7.40 -14.36 4.14
N TYR A 166 -7.19 -13.31 3.35
CA TYR A 166 -7.24 -11.92 3.76
C TYR A 166 -8.10 -11.10 2.79
N SER A 167 -9.42 -11.35 2.82
CA SER A 167 -10.38 -10.60 2.00
C SER A 167 -10.31 -9.09 2.24
N ASN A 168 -10.62 -8.30 1.22
CA ASN A 168 -10.75 -6.83 1.27
C ASN A 168 -11.54 -6.36 2.50
N LYS A 169 -10.82 -5.92 3.54
CA LYS A 169 -11.38 -5.34 4.75
C LYS A 169 -10.44 -4.25 5.27
N THR A 170 -10.95 -3.44 6.18
CA THR A 170 -10.13 -2.50 6.94
C THR A 170 -9.38 -3.22 8.05
N TRP A 171 -8.07 -3.00 8.10
CA TRP A 171 -7.13 -3.52 9.09
C TRP A 171 -6.77 -2.45 10.11
N LYS A 172 -6.25 -2.88 11.26
CA LYS A 172 -5.77 -2.01 12.32
C LYS A 172 -4.26 -2.14 12.47
N TYR A 173 -3.59 -1.01 12.55
CA TYR A 173 -2.15 -0.93 12.67
C TYR A 173 -1.75 -0.06 13.86
N HIS A 174 -0.65 -0.43 14.51
CA HIS A 174 0.04 0.42 15.44
C HIS A 174 1.02 1.30 14.68
N PHE A 175 0.98 2.61 14.93
CA PHE A 175 2.04 3.51 14.50
C PHE A 175 3.21 3.37 15.45
N LEU A 176 4.40 3.08 14.93
CA LEU A 176 5.62 3.01 15.73
C LEU A 176 6.63 4.05 15.24
N SER A 177 7.08 4.87 16.17
CA SER A 177 8.18 5.80 15.94
C SER A 177 9.51 5.11 16.16
N LEU A 178 10.38 5.16 15.15
CA LEU A 178 11.77 4.70 15.21
C LEU A 178 12.69 5.90 15.53
N ASP A 179 12.42 7.04 14.89
CA ASP A 179 13.01 8.36 15.22
C ASP A 179 12.09 9.53 14.81
N TYR A 180 10.79 9.29 14.64
CA TYR A 180 9.85 10.35 14.33
C TYR A 180 9.46 11.11 15.60
N LYS A 181 9.80 12.41 15.66
CA LYS A 181 9.60 13.26 16.86
C LYS A 181 8.60 14.41 16.66
N SER A 182 8.11 14.62 15.45
CA SER A 182 7.17 15.69 15.16
C SER A 182 5.78 15.37 15.73
N VAL A 183 5.06 16.40 16.14
CA VAL A 183 3.69 16.24 16.63
C VAL A 183 2.76 15.74 15.52
N ILE A 184 1.92 14.76 15.83
CA ILE A 184 0.85 14.30 14.94
C ILE A 184 -0.45 14.97 15.38
N ILE A 185 -1.01 15.80 14.49
CA ILE A 185 -2.37 16.35 14.65
C ILE A 185 -3.30 15.43 13.87
N ARG A 186 -4.15 14.68 14.58
CA ARG A 186 -5.11 13.74 13.98
C ARG A 186 -6.50 14.36 13.99
N TYR A 187 -7.04 14.63 12.80
CA TYR A 187 -8.39 15.16 12.63
C TYR A 187 -9.43 14.06 12.86
N SER A 188 -10.59 14.45 13.38
CA SER A 188 -11.73 13.54 13.54
C SER A 188 -12.85 13.88 12.56
N ASP A 189 -13.88 13.05 12.52
CA ASP A 189 -15.03 13.22 11.62
C ASP A 189 -15.89 14.45 12.00
N TYR A 190 -15.67 15.03 13.18
CA TYR A 190 -16.35 16.25 13.60
C TYR A 190 -15.63 17.50 13.09
N PRO A 191 -16.36 18.49 12.54
CA PRO A 191 -15.77 19.72 12.02
C PRO A 191 -14.85 20.40 13.02
N ASN A 192 -13.66 20.80 12.57
CA ASN A 192 -12.67 21.54 13.35
C ASN A 192 -12.20 20.84 14.64
N SER A 193 -12.38 19.53 14.75
CA SER A 193 -11.90 18.75 15.90
C SER A 193 -10.65 17.96 15.54
N PHE A 194 -9.69 17.96 16.46
CA PHE A 194 -8.46 17.21 16.31
C PHE A 194 -7.93 16.78 17.68
N THR A 195 -7.12 15.74 17.68
CA THR A 195 -6.29 15.33 18.80
C THR A 195 -4.82 15.55 18.45
N ILE A 196 -4.02 15.85 19.48
CA ILE A 196 -2.58 16.05 19.35
C ILE A 196 -1.90 14.85 19.99
N HIS A 197 -0.98 14.23 19.26
CA HIS A 197 -0.22 13.07 19.71
C HIS A 197 1.28 13.35 19.59
N GLU A 198 2.01 13.07 20.66
CA GLU A 198 3.45 13.29 20.75
C GLU A 198 4.19 11.95 20.86
N SER A 199 5.45 11.93 20.43
CA SER A 199 6.31 10.74 20.53
C SER A 199 6.38 10.23 21.98
N PRO A 200 6.23 8.92 22.25
CA PRO A 200 6.23 7.79 21.32
C PRO A 200 4.85 7.40 20.73
N TYR A 201 3.85 8.29 20.82
CA TYR A 201 2.51 8.14 20.22
C TYR A 201 1.67 7.02 20.84
N ALA A 202 1.84 6.77 22.14
CA ALA A 202 1.11 5.73 22.87
C ALA A 202 -0.41 5.94 22.88
N ASP A 203 -0.86 7.18 22.65
CA ASP A 203 -2.25 7.62 22.68
C ASP A 203 -2.86 7.84 21.29
N LEU A 204 -2.10 7.69 20.19
CA LEU A 204 -2.58 7.85 18.82
C LEU A 204 -3.69 6.83 18.47
N GLY A 205 -3.70 5.70 19.18
CA GLY A 205 -4.59 4.58 18.92
C GLY A 205 -4.26 3.89 17.59
N PRO A 206 -5.08 2.90 17.20
CA PRO A 206 -4.87 2.20 15.93
C PRO A 206 -5.11 3.14 14.73
N VAL A 207 -4.30 2.93 13.70
CA VAL A 207 -4.48 3.47 12.36
C VAL A 207 -5.28 2.45 11.57
N GLU A 208 -6.43 2.86 11.04
CA GLU A 208 -7.28 2.00 10.22
C GLU A 208 -6.90 2.16 8.75
N SER A 209 -6.69 1.06 8.04
CA SER A 209 -6.26 1.11 6.63
C SER A 209 -6.73 -0.08 5.81
N HIS A 210 -6.76 0.10 4.50
CA HIS A 210 -7.02 -0.95 3.51
C HIS A 210 -5.75 -1.70 3.08
N LEU A 211 -4.58 -1.25 3.55
CA LEU A 211 -3.29 -1.87 3.24
C LEU A 211 -3.30 -3.35 3.60
N HIS A 212 -2.68 -4.21 2.79
CA HIS A 212 -2.63 -5.63 3.12
C HIS A 212 -1.56 -5.89 4.21
N PRO A 213 -1.83 -6.72 5.24
CA PRO A 213 -0.85 -7.01 6.28
C PRO A 213 0.51 -7.50 5.78
N PHE A 214 0.57 -8.24 4.67
CA PHE A 214 1.82 -8.77 4.11
C PHE A 214 2.74 -7.65 3.58
N TYR A 215 2.20 -6.67 2.85
CA TYR A 215 2.97 -5.49 2.43
C TYR A 215 3.47 -4.70 3.66
N VAL A 216 2.64 -4.57 4.69
CA VAL A 216 3.02 -3.85 5.92
C VAL A 216 4.12 -4.60 6.69
N ILE A 217 4.00 -5.92 6.82
CA ILE A 217 5.00 -6.77 7.50
C ILE A 217 6.34 -6.70 6.78
N TYR A 218 6.34 -6.78 5.44
CA TYR A 218 7.56 -6.64 4.65
C TYR A 218 8.24 -5.30 4.92
N ASN A 219 7.50 -4.18 4.78
CA ASN A 219 8.04 -2.85 5.01
C ASN A 219 8.58 -2.67 6.44
N ALA A 220 7.89 -3.23 7.44
CA ALA A 220 8.35 -3.20 8.81
C ALA A 220 9.65 -4.00 8.99
N GLY A 221 9.74 -5.19 8.38
CA GLY A 221 10.93 -6.03 8.40
C GLY A 221 12.15 -5.35 7.78
N GLU A 222 11.98 -4.75 6.60
CA GLU A 222 13.01 -3.98 5.89
C GLU A 222 13.54 -2.83 6.76
N LYS A 223 12.64 -2.03 7.34
CA LYS A 223 13.02 -0.91 8.22
C LYS A 223 13.78 -1.37 9.47
N VAL A 224 13.30 -2.43 10.12
CA VAL A 224 13.95 -2.96 11.32
C VAL A 224 15.32 -3.56 11.00
N HIS A 225 15.47 -4.21 9.83
CA HIS A 225 16.76 -4.72 9.38
C HIS A 225 17.76 -3.59 9.15
N ASN A 226 17.37 -2.56 8.39
CA ASN A 226 18.22 -1.39 8.11
C ASN A 226 18.64 -0.60 9.35
N ILE A 227 17.84 -0.62 10.42
CA ILE A 227 18.22 0.00 11.71
C ILE A 227 19.28 -0.83 12.44
N LYS A 228 19.20 -2.17 12.36
CA LYS A 228 20.12 -3.07 13.06
C LYS A 228 21.45 -3.20 12.34
N ASP A 229 21.39 -3.26 11.01
CA ASP A 229 22.51 -3.51 10.12
C ASP A 229 22.54 -2.43 9.03
N PRO A 230 22.99 -1.19 9.33
CA PRO A 230 23.08 -0.13 8.34
C PRO A 230 24.16 -0.48 7.29
N GLU A 231 23.83 -0.33 6.00
CA GLU A 231 24.77 -0.51 4.87
C GLU A 231 26.01 0.40 4.95
#